data_AF-A0A661XKP5-F1
#
_entry.id   AF-A0A661XKP5-F1
#
_cell.length_a   1.000
_cell.length_b   1.000
_cell.length_c   1.000
_cell.angle_alpha   90.00
_cell.angle_beta   90.00
_cell.angle_gamma   90.00
#
_symmetry.space_group_name_H-M   'P 1'
#
loop_
_entity.id
_entity.type
_entity.pdbx_description
1 polymer ?
#
loop_
_entity_poly.entity_id
_entity_poly.type
_entity_poly.pdbx_seq_one_letter_code
_entity_poly.pdbx_strand_id
1 'polypeptide(L)'
;MKKQLNRLIDCSMCPNMCKFSCPVYLATGSETFTPQKKARLILYREKNLLEDSDGFFDTVFQCALCGSCVVNCQYDDFDIRDFIIEERSIAFKKGFVPSLIGEVLENFNRFGNPNGERETINKGKGEIGFFVSCNTFKDKSILSATEKILNKAHVDVKEFGGGDICCGAPLFFAGDMDGFKKKA
;
A
#
# COMPACT_ATOMS: atom_id res chain seq x y z
N MET A 1 -15.61 -5.90 -14.02
CA MET A 1 -15.77 -6.94 -12.97
C MET A 1 -15.60 -8.36 -13.49
N LYS A 2 -16.39 -8.87 -14.45
CA LYS A 2 -16.24 -10.27 -14.95
C LYS A 2 -14.83 -10.65 -15.47
N LYS A 3 -14.17 -9.77 -16.24
CA LYS A 3 -12.80 -10.00 -16.76
C LYS A 3 -11.77 -10.15 -15.63
N GLN A 4 -11.87 -9.32 -14.59
CA GLN A 4 -10.96 -9.33 -13.44
C GLN A 4 -11.17 -10.59 -12.58
N LEU A 5 -12.41 -10.99 -12.33
CA LEU A 5 -12.70 -12.24 -11.60
C LEU A 5 -12.14 -13.48 -12.31
N ASN A 6 -12.22 -13.54 -13.64
CA ASN A 6 -11.60 -14.63 -14.41
C ASN A 6 -10.07 -14.66 -14.22
N ARG A 7 -9.41 -13.50 -14.21
CA ARG A 7 -7.97 -13.42 -13.95
C ARG A 7 -7.59 -13.83 -12.53
N LEU A 8 -8.43 -13.54 -11.54
CA LEU A 8 -8.25 -14.05 -10.19
C LEU A 8 -8.32 -15.59 -10.16
N ILE A 9 -9.27 -16.19 -10.89
CA ILE A 9 -9.37 -17.66 -11.04
C ILE A 9 -8.10 -18.22 -11.71
N ASP A 10 -7.65 -17.61 -12.81
CA ASP A 10 -6.40 -17.99 -13.49
C ASP A 10 -5.22 -17.95 -12.51
N CYS A 11 -5.07 -16.86 -11.76
CA CYS A 11 -4.03 -16.71 -10.75
C CYS A 11 -4.13 -17.81 -9.67
N SER A 12 -5.33 -18.10 -9.17
CA SER A 12 -5.55 -19.12 -8.12
C SER A 12 -5.15 -20.54 -8.54
N MET A 13 -5.12 -20.82 -9.84
CA MET A 13 -4.78 -22.12 -10.44
C MET A 13 -3.39 -22.14 -11.08
N CYS A 14 -2.74 -20.98 -11.20
CA CYS A 14 -1.37 -20.85 -11.69
C CYS A 14 -0.38 -21.72 -10.87
N PRO A 15 0.70 -22.25 -11.48
CA PRO A 15 1.77 -22.97 -10.79
C PRO A 15 2.66 -22.05 -9.91
N ASN A 16 2.13 -20.92 -9.43
CA ASN A 16 2.80 -19.98 -8.53
C ASN A 16 4.12 -19.42 -9.08
N MET A 17 4.17 -19.12 -10.39
CA MET A 17 5.39 -18.72 -11.09
C MET A 17 6.07 -17.47 -10.50
N CYS A 18 5.30 -16.55 -9.91
CA CYS A 18 5.84 -15.32 -9.29
C CYS A 18 6.32 -15.51 -7.84
N LYS A 19 6.24 -16.73 -7.30
CA LYS A 19 6.62 -17.02 -5.90
C LYS A 19 8.06 -16.65 -5.56
N PHE A 20 8.99 -16.92 -6.47
CA PHE A 20 10.42 -16.68 -6.25
C PHE A 20 10.75 -15.20 -6.01
N SER A 21 9.89 -14.28 -6.44
CA SER A 21 10.10 -12.84 -6.31
C SER A 21 9.30 -12.21 -5.18
N CYS A 22 8.48 -12.99 -4.47
CA CYS A 22 7.66 -12.49 -3.36
C CYS A 22 8.52 -12.40 -2.08
N PRO A 23 8.83 -11.18 -1.57
CA PRO A 23 9.72 -11.03 -0.43
C PRO A 23 9.14 -11.65 0.85
N VAL A 24 7.81 -11.62 1.01
CA VAL A 24 7.12 -12.19 2.18
C VAL A 24 7.28 -13.71 2.20
N TYR A 25 7.11 -14.37 1.04
CA TYR A 25 7.37 -15.81 0.95
C TYR A 25 8.86 -16.12 1.21
N LEU A 26 9.78 -15.37 0.60
CA LEU A 26 11.22 -15.59 0.80
C LEU A 26 11.64 -15.45 2.28
N ALA A 27 11.04 -14.51 3.00
CA ALA A 27 11.32 -14.29 4.42
C ALA A 27 10.69 -15.34 5.34
N THR A 28 9.51 -15.86 4.98
CA THR A 28 8.70 -16.71 5.89
C THR A 28 8.72 -18.19 5.53
N GLY A 29 9.03 -18.55 4.29
CA GLY A 29 8.85 -19.90 3.74
C GLY A 29 7.39 -20.36 3.63
N SER A 30 6.42 -19.52 4.00
CA SER A 30 5.01 -19.91 4.10
C SER A 30 4.30 -19.78 2.75
N GLU A 31 3.84 -20.91 2.21
CA GLU A 31 3.05 -20.94 0.98
C GLU A 31 1.78 -20.08 1.05
N THR A 32 1.17 -19.99 2.23
CA THR A 32 -0.03 -19.19 2.50
C THR A 32 0.15 -17.73 2.07
N PHE A 33 1.37 -17.19 2.18
CA PHE A 33 1.64 -15.79 1.87
C PHE A 33 2.03 -15.53 0.42
N THR A 34 2.14 -16.58 -0.39
CA THR A 34 2.45 -16.43 -1.81
C THR A 34 1.29 -15.76 -2.57
N PRO A 35 1.57 -15.04 -3.67
CA PRO A 35 0.53 -14.36 -4.43
C PRO A 35 -0.57 -15.31 -4.91
N GLN A 36 -0.20 -16.48 -5.44
CA GLN A 36 -1.17 -17.45 -5.93
C GLN A 36 -2.08 -18.01 -4.82
N LYS A 37 -1.53 -18.31 -3.64
CA LYS A 37 -2.36 -18.81 -2.53
C LYS A 37 -3.29 -17.73 -1.98
N LYS A 38 -2.85 -16.48 -1.91
CA LYS A 38 -3.73 -15.35 -1.61
C LYS A 38 -4.87 -15.21 -2.62
N ALA A 39 -4.60 -15.31 -3.93
CA ALA A 39 -5.66 -15.31 -4.95
C ALA A 39 -6.70 -16.43 -4.73
N ARG A 40 -6.23 -17.63 -4.35
CA ARG A 40 -7.10 -18.76 -4.04
C ARG A 40 -7.95 -18.51 -2.80
N LEU A 41 -7.37 -17.96 -1.73
CA LEU A 41 -8.11 -17.62 -0.51
C LEU A 41 -9.16 -16.54 -0.78
N ILE A 42 -8.84 -15.52 -1.58
CA ILE A 42 -9.81 -14.50 -2.02
C ILE A 42 -10.98 -15.16 -2.76
N LEU A 43 -10.70 -16.07 -3.70
CA LEU A 43 -11.75 -16.81 -4.41
C LEU A 43 -12.62 -17.65 -3.47
N TYR A 44 -12.03 -18.25 -2.43
CA TYR A 44 -12.79 -19.01 -1.43
C TYR A 44 -13.66 -18.08 -0.56
N ARG A 45 -13.15 -16.90 -0.20
CA ARG A 45 -13.92 -15.86 0.51
C ARG A 45 -15.14 -15.43 -0.30
N GLU A 46 -14.95 -15.12 -1.58
CA GLU A 46 -16.02 -14.75 -2.52
C GLU A 46 -17.10 -15.85 -2.66
N LYS A 47 -16.72 -17.12 -2.50
CA LYS A 47 -17.63 -18.27 -2.55
C LYS A 47 -18.22 -18.65 -1.18
N ASN A 48 -17.95 -17.88 -0.13
CA ASN A 48 -18.34 -18.18 1.25
C ASN A 48 -17.85 -19.56 1.73
N LEU A 49 -16.63 -19.94 1.34
CA LEU A 49 -15.99 -21.22 1.70
C LEU A 49 -14.94 -21.07 2.82
N LEU A 50 -14.77 -19.86 3.37
CA LEU A 50 -13.87 -19.61 4.49
C LEU A 50 -14.67 -19.51 5.78
N GLU A 51 -14.33 -20.35 6.76
CA GLU A 51 -14.90 -20.30 8.11
C GLU A 51 -14.19 -19.26 8.99
N ASP A 52 -12.86 -19.18 8.89
CA ASP A 52 -12.02 -18.23 9.63
C ASP A 52 -11.79 -16.94 8.80
N SER A 53 -12.66 -15.95 9.00
CA SER A 53 -12.52 -14.65 8.32
C SER A 53 -11.31 -13.85 8.82
N ASP A 54 -10.99 -13.96 10.10
CA ASP A 54 -10.00 -13.11 10.74
C ASP A 54 -8.59 -13.57 10.40
N GLY A 55 -8.34 -14.88 10.41
CA GLY A 55 -7.09 -15.46 9.89
C GLY A 55 -6.89 -15.22 8.39
N PHE A 56 -7.98 -15.18 7.62
CA PHE A 56 -7.91 -14.76 6.22
C PHE A 56 -7.51 -13.28 6.08
N PHE A 57 -8.14 -12.38 6.84
CA PHE A 57 -7.79 -10.97 6.79
C PHE A 57 -6.34 -10.74 7.23
N ASP A 58 -5.88 -11.39 8.29
CA ASP A 58 -4.48 -11.32 8.69
C ASP A 58 -3.54 -11.74 7.54
N THR A 59 -3.86 -12.84 6.85
CA THR A 59 -3.12 -13.31 5.66
C THR A 59 -3.06 -12.26 4.55
N VAL A 60 -4.15 -11.53 4.29
CA VAL A 60 -4.20 -10.43 3.31
C VAL A 60 -3.29 -9.27 3.75
N PHE A 61 -3.26 -8.94 5.05
CA PHE A 61 -2.39 -7.90 5.60
C PHE A 61 -0.90 -8.24 5.54
N GLN A 62 -0.54 -9.53 5.45
CA GLN A 62 0.87 -9.93 5.21
C GLN A 62 1.40 -9.52 3.82
N CYS A 63 0.58 -9.04 2.89
CA CYS A 63 1.07 -8.54 1.61
C CYS A 63 1.78 -7.18 1.73
N ALA A 64 3.03 -7.07 1.26
CA ALA A 64 3.75 -5.80 1.24
C ALA A 64 3.30 -4.82 0.12
N LEU A 65 2.36 -5.24 -0.75
CA LEU A 65 1.90 -4.47 -1.92
C LEU A 65 3.01 -3.97 -2.89
N CYS A 66 4.20 -4.57 -2.83
CA CYS A 66 5.37 -4.14 -3.60
C CYS A 66 5.27 -4.28 -5.13
N GLY A 67 4.30 -5.05 -5.64
CA GLY A 67 4.11 -5.24 -7.09
C GLY A 67 5.05 -6.24 -7.77
N SER A 68 5.98 -6.87 -7.04
CA SER A 68 6.90 -7.87 -7.60
C SER A 68 6.16 -9.02 -8.32
N CYS A 69 5.00 -9.43 -7.83
CA CYS A 69 4.18 -10.46 -8.47
C CYS A 69 3.57 -10.03 -9.81
N VAL A 70 3.30 -8.73 -9.99
CA VAL A 70 2.75 -8.15 -11.23
C VAL A 70 3.82 -8.13 -12.30
N VAL A 71 5.03 -7.69 -11.93
CA VAL A 71 6.20 -7.65 -12.84
C VAL A 71 6.52 -9.03 -13.40
N ASN A 72 6.32 -10.08 -12.60
CA ASN A 72 6.63 -11.47 -12.97
C ASN A 72 5.38 -12.24 -13.45
N CYS A 73 4.24 -11.58 -13.63
CA CYS A 73 3.01 -12.23 -14.06
C CYS A 73 3.04 -12.46 -15.58
N GLN A 74 2.52 -13.62 -16.01
CA GLN A 74 2.34 -13.94 -17.43
C GLN A 74 0.95 -13.51 -17.96
N TYR A 75 0.05 -13.08 -17.07
CA TYR A 75 -1.27 -12.59 -17.45
C TYR A 75 -1.24 -11.09 -17.58
N ASP A 76 -1.33 -10.60 -18.81
CA ASP A 76 -1.48 -9.17 -19.08
C ASP A 76 -2.76 -8.61 -18.44
N ASP A 77 -2.71 -7.35 -18.04
CA ASP A 77 -3.80 -6.60 -17.37
C ASP A 77 -4.30 -7.19 -16.04
N PHE A 78 -3.47 -7.96 -15.33
CA PHE A 78 -3.84 -8.52 -14.03
C PHE A 78 -2.93 -8.02 -12.91
N ASP A 79 -3.55 -7.42 -11.90
CA ASP A 79 -2.89 -7.01 -10.67
C ASP A 79 -3.63 -7.58 -9.46
N ILE A 80 -3.04 -8.59 -8.82
CA ILE A 80 -3.59 -9.16 -7.59
C ILE A 80 -3.67 -8.14 -6.44
N ARG A 81 -2.86 -7.07 -6.47
CA ARG A 81 -2.86 -6.05 -5.42
C ARG A 81 -4.20 -5.33 -5.33
N ASP A 82 -4.91 -5.16 -6.45
CA ASP A 82 -6.24 -4.54 -6.47
C ASP A 82 -7.22 -5.33 -5.61
N PHE A 83 -7.21 -6.66 -5.75
CA PHE A 83 -8.01 -7.56 -4.91
C PHE A 83 -7.56 -7.54 -3.45
N ILE A 84 -6.25 -7.50 -3.18
CA ILE A 84 -5.73 -7.40 -1.81
C ILE A 84 -6.19 -6.10 -1.14
N ILE A 85 -6.20 -4.97 -1.86
CA ILE A 85 -6.68 -3.68 -1.35
C ILE A 85 -8.19 -3.75 -1.09
N GLU A 86 -8.96 -4.38 -1.99
CA GLU A 86 -10.39 -4.61 -1.80
C GLU A 86 -10.66 -5.43 -0.53
N GLU A 87 -9.94 -6.55 -0.34
CA GLU A 87 -10.04 -7.36 0.87
C GLU A 87 -9.73 -6.57 2.14
N ARG A 88 -8.67 -5.74 2.12
CA ARG A 88 -8.35 -4.87 3.26
C ARG A 88 -9.46 -3.89 3.55
N SER A 89 -10.11 -3.35 2.52
CA SER A 89 -11.24 -2.45 2.70
C SER A 89 -12.45 -3.16 3.30
N ILE A 90 -12.71 -4.41 2.89
CA ILE A 90 -13.75 -5.25 3.49
C ILE A 90 -13.43 -5.57 4.94
N ALA A 91 -12.17 -5.94 5.24
CA ALA A 91 -11.70 -6.18 6.60
C ALA A 91 -11.93 -4.94 7.49
N PHE A 92 -11.50 -3.77 7.01
CA PHE A 92 -11.67 -2.49 7.72
C PHE A 92 -13.14 -2.19 8.02
N LYS A 93 -14.04 -2.35 7.03
CA LYS A 93 -15.48 -2.14 7.21
C LYS A 93 -16.12 -3.12 8.21
N LYS A 94 -15.53 -4.30 8.37
CA LYS A 94 -15.93 -5.30 9.38
C LYS A 94 -15.30 -5.06 10.76
N GLY A 95 -14.50 -4.00 10.92
CA GLY A 95 -13.81 -3.68 12.16
C GLY A 95 -12.53 -4.49 12.37
N PHE A 96 -12.05 -5.20 11.35
CA PHE A 96 -10.78 -5.92 11.42
C PHE A 96 -9.63 -5.05 10.90
N VAL A 97 -8.63 -4.85 11.75
CA VAL A 97 -7.35 -4.25 11.39
C VAL A 97 -6.26 -4.84 12.30
N PRO A 98 -5.07 -5.21 11.79
CA PRO A 98 -3.97 -5.63 12.64
C PRO A 98 -3.61 -4.57 13.67
N SER A 99 -3.24 -4.99 14.89
CA SER A 99 -2.99 -4.09 16.03
C SER A 99 -2.04 -2.95 15.71
N LEU A 100 -0.90 -3.25 15.08
CA LEU A 100 0.10 -2.25 14.69
C LEU A 100 -0.47 -1.22 13.71
N ILE A 101 -1.36 -1.63 12.80
CA ILE A 101 -2.02 -0.70 11.88
C ILE A 101 -3.05 0.13 12.66
N GLY A 102 -3.76 -0.47 13.62
CA GLY A 102 -4.65 0.24 14.54
C GLY A 102 -3.94 1.39 15.28
N GLU A 103 -2.76 1.13 15.85
CA GLU A 103 -1.94 2.16 16.52
C GLU A 103 -1.56 3.31 15.57
N VAL A 104 -1.20 2.99 14.33
CA VAL A 104 -0.89 3.99 13.31
C VAL A 104 -2.12 4.84 12.96
N LEU A 105 -3.31 4.22 12.87
CA LEU A 105 -4.56 4.93 12.61
C LEU A 105 -4.98 5.81 13.78
N GLU A 106 -4.78 5.38 15.02
CA GLU A 106 -5.03 6.21 16.20
C GLU A 106 -4.16 7.47 16.19
N ASN A 107 -2.87 7.32 15.92
CA ASN A 107 -1.97 8.46 15.74
C ASN A 107 -2.41 9.36 14.59
N PHE A 108 -2.80 8.75 13.46
CA PHE A 108 -3.32 9.49 12.31
C PHE A 108 -4.58 10.29 12.67
N ASN A 109 -5.53 9.71 13.39
CA ASN A 109 -6.76 10.38 13.78
C ASN A 109 -6.52 11.53 14.77
N ARG A 110 -5.53 11.39 15.65
CA ARG A 110 -5.16 12.43 16.63
C ARG A 110 -4.38 13.57 16.00
N PHE A 111 -3.46 13.28 15.10
CA PHE A 111 -2.48 14.25 14.63
C PHE A 111 -2.64 14.62 13.15
N GLY A 112 -3.42 13.88 12.37
CA GLY A 112 -3.54 14.05 10.92
C GLY A 112 -2.37 13.46 10.12
N ASN A 113 -1.43 12.79 10.81
CA ASN A 113 -0.28 12.10 10.24
C ASN A 113 0.13 10.92 11.18
N PRO A 114 0.82 9.88 10.66
CA PRO A 114 1.07 8.66 11.42
C PRO A 114 2.09 8.77 12.56
N ASN A 115 2.83 9.89 12.63
CA ASN A 115 3.98 10.03 13.53
C ASN A 115 3.84 11.17 14.55
N GLY A 116 2.76 11.95 14.51
CA GLY A 116 2.59 13.13 15.36
C GLY A 116 3.47 14.33 15.01
N GLU A 117 4.12 14.32 13.85
CA GLU A 117 5.04 15.36 13.40
C GLU A 117 4.29 16.68 13.16
N ARG A 118 4.90 17.81 13.52
CA ARG A 118 4.29 19.15 13.36
C ARG A 118 5.08 20.09 12.47
N GLU A 119 6.30 19.70 12.11
CA GLU A 119 7.16 20.52 11.28
C GLU A 119 6.67 20.54 9.83
N THR A 120 6.64 21.74 9.27
CA THR A 120 6.26 21.98 7.88
C THR A 120 7.41 22.61 7.11
N ILE A 121 7.46 22.34 5.82
CA ILE A 121 8.35 22.99 4.86
C ILE A 121 7.48 23.88 3.98
N ASN A 122 7.90 25.12 3.80
CA ASN A 122 7.34 26.06 2.83
C ASN A 122 8.43 27.05 2.42
N LYS A 123 9.20 26.72 1.39
CA LYS A 123 10.33 27.55 0.91
C LYS A 123 10.40 27.58 -0.62
N GLY A 124 11.15 28.53 -1.15
CA GLY A 124 11.25 28.74 -2.60
C GLY A 124 10.05 29.50 -3.18
N LYS A 125 10.16 29.88 -4.46
CA LYS A 125 9.17 30.72 -5.17
C LYS A 125 8.91 30.25 -6.61
N GLY A 126 9.35 29.04 -6.98
CA GLY A 126 9.11 28.49 -8.31
C GLY A 126 7.63 28.18 -8.57
N GLU A 127 7.24 28.19 -9.84
CA GLU A 127 5.87 27.83 -10.26
C GLU A 127 5.59 26.33 -10.08
N ILE A 128 6.63 25.50 -10.10
CA ILE A 128 6.54 24.05 -9.89
C ILE A 128 6.59 23.75 -8.40
N GLY A 129 5.58 23.06 -7.88
CA GLY A 129 5.55 22.61 -6.49
C GLY A 129 6.30 21.30 -6.30
N PHE A 130 7.24 21.25 -5.35
CA PHE A 130 7.82 19.99 -4.87
C PHE A 130 7.22 19.62 -3.52
N PHE A 131 6.40 18.56 -3.51
CA PHE A 131 5.80 18.04 -2.28
C PHE A 131 6.80 17.18 -1.50
N VAL A 132 7.24 17.67 -0.35
CA VAL A 132 8.11 16.95 0.57
C VAL A 132 7.27 16.06 1.48
N SER A 133 7.23 14.75 1.17
CA SER A 133 6.50 13.76 1.96
C SER A 133 7.10 13.56 3.34
N CYS A 134 6.34 12.98 4.28
CA CYS A 134 6.85 12.65 5.61
C CYS A 134 8.07 11.70 5.59
N ASN A 135 8.18 10.82 4.59
CA ASN A 135 9.37 9.97 4.42
C ASN A 135 10.58 10.78 3.95
N THR A 136 10.40 11.66 2.97
CA THR A 136 11.44 12.57 2.49
C THR A 136 11.87 13.56 3.57
N PHE A 137 10.93 13.99 4.42
CA PHE A 137 11.20 14.86 5.56
C PHE A 137 12.10 14.18 6.60
N LYS A 138 11.83 12.91 6.91
CA LYS A 138 12.64 12.11 7.84
C LYS A 138 14.01 11.76 7.26
N ASP A 139 14.06 11.33 5.99
CA ASP A 139 15.32 11.03 5.31
C ASP A 139 15.82 12.23 4.49
N LYS A 140 16.60 13.08 5.15
CA LYS A 140 17.21 14.28 4.55
C LYS A 140 18.12 13.97 3.35
N SER A 141 18.59 12.73 3.19
CA SER A 141 19.40 12.35 2.03
C SER A 141 18.58 12.37 0.73
N ILE A 142 17.31 11.98 0.79
CA ILE A 142 16.38 12.02 -0.34
C ILE A 142 16.10 13.47 -0.74
N LEU A 143 15.86 14.33 0.26
CA LEU A 143 15.63 15.76 0.04
C LEU A 143 16.84 16.41 -0.65
N SER A 144 18.05 16.18 -0.11
CA SER A 144 19.28 16.73 -0.69
C SER A 144 19.57 16.19 -2.10
N ALA A 145 19.32 14.91 -2.35
CA ALA A 145 19.49 14.33 -3.69
C ALA A 145 18.51 14.96 -4.69
N THR A 146 17.26 15.17 -4.28
CA THR A 146 16.23 15.80 -5.11
C THR A 146 16.58 17.26 -5.43
N GLU A 147 16.99 18.05 -4.43
CA GLU A 147 17.46 19.43 -4.63
C GLU A 147 18.64 19.50 -5.61
N LYS A 148 19.59 18.57 -5.53
CA LYS A 148 20.73 18.50 -6.48
C LYS A 148 20.28 18.27 -7.92
N ILE A 149 19.32 17.38 -8.14
CA ILE A 149 18.78 17.09 -9.47
C ILE A 149 18.04 18.32 -10.03
N LEU A 150 17.17 18.95 -9.22
CA LEU A 150 16.41 20.14 -9.61
C LEU A 150 17.34 21.30 -9.98
N ASN A 151 18.36 21.55 -9.16
CA ASN A 151 19.37 22.58 -9.43
C ASN A 151 20.14 22.30 -10.72
N LYS A 152 20.53 21.04 -10.98
CA LYS A 152 21.24 20.65 -12.20
C LYS A 152 20.36 20.77 -13.44
N ALA A 153 19.06 20.55 -13.29
CA ALA A 153 18.06 20.72 -14.35
C ALA A 153 17.63 22.19 -14.55
N HIS A 154 18.13 23.11 -13.71
CA HIS A 154 17.72 24.53 -13.71
C HIS A 154 16.21 24.71 -13.53
N VAL A 155 15.61 23.90 -12.65
CA VAL A 155 14.19 23.96 -12.31
C VAL A 155 14.03 24.62 -10.94
N ASP A 156 13.48 25.83 -10.93
CA ASP A 156 13.07 26.49 -9.70
C ASP A 156 11.76 25.89 -9.18
N VAL A 157 11.76 25.46 -7.93
CA VAL A 157 10.58 24.89 -7.27
C VAL A 157 10.16 25.69 -6.05
N LYS A 158 8.88 25.57 -5.70
CA LYS A 158 8.36 25.85 -4.36
C LYS A 158 8.24 24.54 -3.60
N GLU A 159 9.06 24.36 -2.58
CA GLU A 159 8.97 23.21 -1.70
C GLU A 159 7.87 23.43 -0.68
N PHE A 160 6.99 22.44 -0.54
CA PHE A 160 5.91 22.46 0.44
C PHE A 160 5.68 21.06 1.00
N GLY A 161 5.19 20.94 2.22
CA GLY A 161 4.99 19.63 2.86
C GLY A 161 5.61 19.57 4.25
N GLY A 162 6.35 18.51 4.54
CA GLY A 162 7.01 18.26 5.81
C GLY A 162 6.45 17.03 6.53
N GLY A 163 6.62 16.98 7.85
CA GLY A 163 6.11 15.89 8.67
C GLY A 163 4.60 15.98 8.91
N ASP A 164 4.05 17.20 8.99
CA ASP A 164 2.64 17.43 9.35
C ASP A 164 1.67 17.22 8.18
N ILE A 165 2.08 17.55 6.95
CA ILE A 165 1.24 17.36 5.75
C ILE A 165 1.34 15.92 5.26
N CYS A 166 0.28 15.14 5.50
CA CYS A 166 0.21 13.74 5.10
C CYS A 166 -0.64 13.50 3.86
N CYS A 167 -0.15 12.67 2.94
CA CYS A 167 -0.86 12.21 1.74
C CYS A 167 -1.94 11.15 2.01
N GLY A 168 -2.16 10.74 3.26
CA GLY A 168 -3.19 9.76 3.62
C GLY A 168 -2.84 8.28 3.36
N ALA A 169 -1.62 7.97 2.90
CA ALA A 169 -1.19 6.60 2.62
C ALA A 169 -1.47 5.58 3.76
N PRO A 170 -1.33 5.91 5.06
CA PRO A 170 -1.71 4.98 6.13
C PRO A 170 -3.18 4.53 6.07
N LEU A 171 -4.11 5.42 5.71
CA LEU A 171 -5.53 5.09 5.56
C LEU A 171 -5.76 4.12 4.41
N PHE A 172 -5.13 4.40 3.25
CA PHE A 172 -5.19 3.53 2.09
C PHE A 172 -4.67 2.11 2.40
N PHE A 173 -3.51 2.01 3.06
CA PHE A 173 -2.92 0.71 3.39
C PHE A 173 -3.69 -0.07 4.46
N ALA A 174 -4.43 0.64 5.34
CA ALA A 174 -5.33 0.05 6.30
C ALA A 174 -6.67 -0.42 5.71
N GLY A 175 -7.01 0.02 4.49
CA GLY A 175 -8.29 -0.27 3.84
C GLY A 175 -9.38 0.78 4.10
N ASP A 176 -9.08 1.87 4.80
CA ASP A 176 -9.97 3.01 4.98
C ASP A 176 -10.01 3.90 3.73
N MET A 177 -10.70 3.42 2.70
CA MET A 177 -10.78 4.10 1.40
C MET A 177 -11.58 5.40 1.47
N ASP A 178 -12.55 5.50 2.37
CA ASP A 178 -13.38 6.70 2.52
C ASP A 178 -12.62 7.78 3.28
N GLY A 179 -11.90 7.42 4.35
CA GLY A 179 -10.97 8.32 5.02
C GLY A 179 -9.87 8.79 4.08
N PHE A 180 -9.29 7.88 3.29
CA PHE A 180 -8.26 8.24 2.30
C PHE A 180 -8.77 9.28 1.30
N LYS A 181 -9.95 9.07 0.69
CA LYS A 181 -10.55 10.02 -0.27
C LYS A 181 -10.88 11.39 0.32
N LYS A 182 -11.19 11.46 1.62
CA LYS A 182 -11.45 12.73 2.31
C LYS A 182 -10.16 13.51 2.58
N LYS A 183 -9.03 12.81 2.69
CA LYS A 183 -7.72 13.40 3.01
C LYS A 183 -6.90 13.76 1.78
N ALA A 184 -6.89 12.89 0.77
CA ALA A 184 -6.16 13.02 -0.48
C ALA A 184 -6.79 14.07 -1.39
#